data_AF-A0A971U8Q3-F1
#
_entry.id   AF-A0A971U8Q3-F1
#
_cell.length_a   1.000
_cell.length_b   1.000
_cell.length_c   1.000
_cell.angle_alpha   90.00
_cell.angle_beta   90.00
_cell.angle_gamma   90.00
#
_symmetry.space_group_name_H-M   'P 1'
#
loop_
_entity.id
_entity.type
_entity.pdbx_description
1 polymer ?
#
loop_
_entity_poly.entity_id
_entity_poly.type
_entity_poly.pdbx_seq_one_letter_code
_entity_poly.pdbx_strand_id
1 'polypeptide(L)'
;MKKHYISTILIMFFALAVMAGCNGGQKGPAQLAVKAAEDAVNAAKAEAGAFDPEQIAALESALAETKDKLARGEIKDALEEARGLVTKAKEVIAEAKAERDKLTQQWMDLSAELPKMVERIQARLDAISGSRKLPADMTRKKLAQARSGLEAAKEDWTRAQEDQQSGKLAEAVAAAVAAEGHSVKTMKILGLAVSNDKPM
;
A
#
# COMPACT_ATOMS: atom_id res chain seq x y z
N MET A 1 2.03 70.59 -48.56
CA MET A 1 2.77 69.32 -48.42
C MET A 1 3.96 69.50 -47.48
N LYS A 2 4.16 68.53 -46.56
CA LYS A 2 5.39 68.32 -45.74
C LYS A 2 5.68 69.29 -44.57
N LYS A 3 4.89 69.26 -43.49
CA LYS A 3 5.40 69.58 -42.12
C LYS A 3 4.82 68.72 -40.97
N HIS A 4 3.89 67.81 -41.23
CA HIS A 4 3.42 66.84 -40.22
C HIS A 4 4.35 65.63 -39.98
N TYR A 5 5.55 65.63 -40.54
CA TYR A 5 6.48 64.49 -40.44
C TYR A 5 7.52 64.61 -39.32
N ILE A 6 7.54 65.72 -38.57
CA ILE A 6 8.57 65.97 -37.55
C ILE A 6 8.08 65.61 -36.12
N SER A 7 6.76 65.46 -35.92
CA SER A 7 6.19 65.16 -34.60
C SER A 7 5.97 63.66 -34.32
N THR A 8 6.21 62.78 -35.31
CA THR A 8 5.73 61.38 -35.27
C THR A 8 6.85 60.34 -35.22
N ILE A 9 8.12 60.76 -35.10
CA ILE A 9 9.27 59.83 -35.02
C ILE A 9 9.83 59.72 -33.59
N LEU A 10 9.35 60.53 -32.64
CA LEU A 10 9.67 60.39 -31.21
C LEU A 10 8.77 59.38 -30.46
N ILE A 11 7.81 58.75 -31.15
CA ILE A 11 6.94 57.69 -30.61
C ILE A 11 7.46 56.29 -31.01
N MET A 12 8.47 56.22 -31.89
CA MET A 12 9.07 54.98 -32.38
C MET A 12 10.35 54.59 -31.62
N PHE A 13 10.43 54.92 -30.32
CA PHE A 13 11.49 54.43 -29.43
C PHE A 13 10.97 53.88 -28.09
N PHE A 14 9.65 53.82 -27.90
CA PHE A 14 9.01 53.28 -26.69
C PHE A 14 8.18 52.01 -26.97
N ALA A 15 8.58 51.22 -27.99
CA ALA A 15 7.91 49.98 -28.37
C ALA A 15 8.85 48.76 -28.37
N LEU A 16 9.99 48.83 -27.67
CA LEU A 16 10.92 47.70 -27.49
C LEU A 16 11.15 47.30 -26.02
N ALA A 17 10.33 47.77 -25.09
CA ALA A 17 10.41 47.42 -23.66
C ALA A 17 9.19 46.65 -23.13
N VAL A 18 8.45 45.94 -24.00
CA VAL A 18 7.33 45.06 -23.58
C VAL A 18 7.45 43.68 -24.25
N MET A 19 8.59 43.02 -24.05
CA MET A 19 8.68 41.55 -24.17
C MET A 19 9.09 40.90 -22.83
N ALA A 20 8.68 41.52 -21.71
CA ALA A 20 8.67 40.90 -20.38
C ALA A 20 7.23 40.55 -19.93
N GLY A 21 6.32 40.37 -20.88
CA GLY A 21 4.88 40.20 -20.65
C GLY A 21 4.32 38.87 -21.15
N CYS A 22 5.01 37.76 -20.93
CA CYS A 22 4.46 36.41 -21.11
C CYS A 22 4.64 35.59 -19.83
N ASN A 23 4.08 36.06 -18.70
CA ASN A 23 3.89 35.20 -17.51
C ASN A 23 2.87 35.71 -16.48
N GLY A 24 2.07 36.74 -16.80
CA GLY A 24 1.17 37.39 -15.84
C GLY A 24 -0.14 36.65 -15.54
N GLY A 25 -0.60 35.74 -16.40
CA GLY A 25 -1.93 35.13 -16.27
C GLY A 25 -1.98 33.76 -15.57
N GLN A 26 -0.86 33.02 -15.51
CA GLN A 26 -0.86 31.61 -15.05
C GLN A 26 -0.17 31.38 -13.71
N LYS A 27 0.50 32.39 -13.13
CA LYS A 27 1.14 32.27 -11.80
C LYS A 27 0.15 31.88 -10.70
N GLY A 28 -1.04 32.50 -10.66
CA GLY A 28 -2.09 32.16 -9.71
C GLY A 28 -2.58 30.71 -9.85
N PRO A 29 -3.00 30.28 -11.06
CA PRO A 29 -3.35 28.89 -11.33
C PRO A 29 -2.25 27.87 -10.99
N ALA A 30 -0.98 28.16 -11.30
CA ALA A 30 0.13 27.27 -10.97
C ALA A 30 0.36 27.15 -9.45
N GLN A 31 0.28 28.25 -8.70
CA GLN A 31 0.35 28.21 -7.23
C GLN A 31 -0.77 27.37 -6.62
N LEU A 32 -1.99 27.52 -7.12
CA LEU A 32 -3.13 26.72 -6.66
C LEU A 32 -2.96 25.23 -7.00
N ALA A 33 -2.44 24.92 -8.19
CA ALA A 33 -2.18 23.55 -8.59
C ALA A 33 -1.08 22.90 -7.73
N VAL A 34 0.02 23.60 -7.48
CA VAL A 34 1.10 23.11 -6.60
C VAL A 34 0.60 22.89 -5.17
N LYS A 35 -0.26 23.78 -4.66
CA LYS A 35 -0.91 23.57 -3.36
C LYS A 35 -1.81 22.33 -3.37
N ALA A 36 -2.61 22.13 -4.42
CA ALA A 36 -3.44 20.93 -4.54
C ALA A 36 -2.60 19.65 -4.64
N ALA A 37 -1.45 19.71 -5.32
CA ALA A 37 -0.49 18.60 -5.38
C ALA A 37 0.09 18.31 -3.98
N GLU A 38 0.47 19.34 -3.23
CA GLU A 38 0.94 19.19 -1.86
C GLU A 38 -0.10 18.56 -0.94
N ASP A 39 -1.35 19.03 -0.99
CA ASP A 39 -2.45 18.46 -0.21
C ASP A 39 -2.69 16.98 -0.60
N ALA A 40 -2.63 16.66 -1.91
CA ALA A 40 -2.80 15.30 -2.40
C ALA A 40 -1.65 14.36 -1.97
N VAL A 41 -0.39 14.81 -2.04
CA VAL A 41 0.77 14.03 -1.58
C VAL A 41 0.72 13.80 -0.07
N ASN A 42 0.30 14.80 0.71
CA ASN A 42 0.10 14.65 2.16
C ASN A 42 -1.01 13.63 2.48
N ALA A 43 -2.12 13.65 1.72
CA ALA A 43 -3.18 12.64 1.85
C ALA A 43 -2.66 11.24 1.50
N ALA A 44 -1.91 11.10 0.40
CA ALA A 44 -1.29 9.83 0.02
C ALA A 44 -0.34 9.31 1.11
N LYS A 45 0.49 10.18 1.69
CA LYS A 45 1.37 9.81 2.80
C LYS A 45 0.59 9.28 4.02
N ALA A 46 -0.52 9.93 4.37
CA ALA A 46 -1.34 9.52 5.51
C ALA A 46 -2.05 8.18 5.26
N GLU A 47 -2.56 7.95 4.04
CA GLU A 47 -3.40 6.79 3.73
C GLU A 47 -2.59 5.56 3.28
N ALA A 48 -1.51 5.80 2.53
CA ALA A 48 -0.71 4.78 1.85
C ALA A 48 0.72 4.62 2.40
N GLY A 49 1.21 5.54 3.24
CA GLY A 49 2.61 5.53 3.68
C GLY A 49 3.06 4.28 4.45
N ALA A 50 2.12 3.55 5.08
CA ALA A 50 2.41 2.27 5.71
C ALA A 50 2.49 1.09 4.73
N PHE A 51 1.95 1.23 3.52
CA PHE A 51 1.88 0.17 2.50
C PHE A 51 2.93 0.33 1.42
N ASP A 52 3.22 1.58 1.03
CA ASP A 52 4.13 1.87 -0.07
C ASP A 52 5.00 3.12 0.22
N PRO A 53 5.98 3.00 1.13
CA PRO A 53 6.86 4.11 1.49
C PRO A 53 7.71 4.60 0.30
N GLU A 54 7.99 3.73 -0.68
CA GLU A 54 8.79 4.08 -1.86
C GLU A 54 8.01 5.01 -2.79
N GLN A 55 6.74 4.68 -3.10
CA GLN A 55 5.90 5.58 -3.91
C GLN A 55 5.62 6.91 -3.22
N ILE A 56 5.47 6.93 -1.88
CA ILE A 56 5.37 8.19 -1.14
C ILE A 56 6.64 9.03 -1.26
N ALA A 57 7.83 8.43 -1.11
CA ALA A 57 9.09 9.15 -1.28
C ALA A 57 9.26 9.72 -2.71
N ALA A 58 8.80 8.97 -3.72
CA ALA A 58 8.80 9.43 -5.11
C ALA A 58 7.85 10.63 -5.31
N LEU A 59 6.65 10.60 -4.74
CA LEU A 59 5.70 11.72 -4.76
C LEU A 59 6.23 12.97 -4.06
N GLU A 60 6.86 12.82 -2.89
CA GLU A 60 7.48 13.93 -2.16
C GLU A 60 8.62 14.58 -2.95
N SER A 61 9.47 13.74 -3.57
CA SER A 61 10.59 14.22 -4.40
C SER A 61 10.10 15.00 -5.63
N ALA A 62 9.09 14.47 -6.32
CA ALA A 62 8.51 15.14 -7.48
C ALA A 62 7.75 16.42 -7.11
N LEU A 63 7.12 16.47 -5.92
CA LEU A 63 6.52 17.70 -5.39
C LEU A 63 7.57 18.79 -5.13
N ALA A 64 8.73 18.41 -4.57
CA ALA A 64 9.84 19.34 -4.35
C ALA A 64 10.35 19.92 -5.68
N GLU A 65 10.55 19.08 -6.69
CA GLU A 65 10.95 19.53 -8.04
C GLU A 65 9.92 20.47 -8.66
N THR A 66 8.63 20.17 -8.52
CA THR A 66 7.53 21.00 -9.03
C THR A 66 7.51 22.37 -8.34
N LYS A 67 7.72 22.43 -7.02
CA LYS A 67 7.84 23.67 -6.24
C LYS A 67 9.04 24.52 -6.71
N ASP A 68 10.15 23.86 -7.00
CA ASP A 68 11.36 24.52 -7.50
C ASP A 68 11.16 25.11 -8.90
N LYS A 69 10.49 24.40 -9.82
CA LYS A 69 10.12 24.92 -11.15
C LYS A 69 9.24 26.17 -11.05
N LEU A 70 8.25 26.13 -10.16
CA LEU A 70 7.41 27.30 -9.88
C LEU A 70 8.23 28.50 -9.38
N ALA A 71 9.19 28.26 -8.48
CA ALA A 71 10.08 29.29 -7.95
C ALA A 71 11.01 29.88 -9.02
N ARG A 72 11.49 29.06 -9.96
CA ARG A 72 12.30 29.51 -11.12
C ARG A 72 11.48 30.21 -12.21
N GLY A 73 10.15 30.21 -12.11
CA GLY A 73 9.27 30.85 -13.07
C GLY A 73 8.90 29.98 -14.28
N GLU A 74 9.16 28.67 -14.20
CA GLU A 74 8.74 27.65 -15.16
C GLU A 74 7.25 27.33 -14.96
N ILE A 75 6.39 28.34 -15.17
CA ILE A 75 4.97 28.32 -14.72
C ILE A 75 4.15 27.22 -15.39
N LYS A 76 4.38 26.96 -16.69
CA LYS A 76 3.64 25.94 -17.44
C LYS A 76 4.02 24.54 -16.97
N ASP A 77 5.31 24.28 -16.88
CA ASP A 77 5.84 22.97 -16.47
C ASP A 77 5.42 22.66 -15.03
N ALA A 78 5.53 23.63 -14.12
CA ALA A 78 5.05 23.50 -12.75
C ALA A 78 3.54 23.23 -12.66
N LEU A 79 2.74 23.86 -13.53
CA LEU A 79 1.29 23.63 -13.58
C LEU A 79 0.95 22.21 -14.07
N GLU A 80 1.60 21.74 -15.13
CA GLU A 80 1.36 20.40 -15.68
C GLU A 80 1.83 19.30 -14.72
N GLU A 81 3.01 19.46 -14.14
CA GLU A 81 3.56 18.50 -13.17
C GLU A 81 2.73 18.45 -11.89
N ALA A 82 2.27 19.59 -11.38
CA ALA A 82 1.39 19.62 -10.22
C ALA A 82 0.08 18.86 -10.48
N ARG A 83 -0.53 19.01 -11.67
CA ARG A 83 -1.72 18.24 -12.05
C ARG A 83 -1.43 16.75 -12.15
N GLY A 84 -0.29 16.38 -12.74
CA GLY A 84 0.18 15.00 -12.81
C GLY A 84 0.36 14.39 -11.42
N LEU A 85 0.91 15.14 -10.46
CA LEU A 85 1.08 14.70 -9.08
C LEU A 85 -0.24 14.46 -8.36
N VAL A 86 -1.25 15.31 -8.56
CA VAL A 86 -2.58 15.08 -7.99
C VAL A 86 -3.17 13.76 -8.50
N THR A 87 -3.01 13.45 -9.80
CA THR A 87 -3.49 12.17 -10.36
C THR A 87 -2.73 10.99 -9.75
N LYS A 88 -1.39 11.03 -9.75
CA LYS A 88 -0.57 9.95 -9.19
C LYS A 88 -0.84 9.72 -7.71
N ALA A 89 -0.97 10.78 -6.92
CA ALA A 89 -1.31 10.66 -5.50
C ALA A 89 -2.66 9.95 -5.28
N LYS A 90 -3.67 10.22 -6.12
CA LYS A 90 -4.96 9.52 -6.06
C LYS A 90 -4.86 8.05 -6.47
N GLU A 91 -4.02 7.73 -7.45
CA GLU A 91 -3.75 6.35 -7.86
C GLU A 91 -3.11 5.56 -6.71
N VAL A 92 -2.06 6.12 -6.08
CA VAL A 92 -1.41 5.52 -4.90
C VAL A 92 -2.39 5.29 -3.75
N ILE A 93 -3.27 6.26 -3.48
CA ILE A 93 -4.34 6.10 -2.46
C ILE A 93 -5.29 4.96 -2.83
N ALA A 94 -5.71 4.89 -4.10
CA ALA A 94 -6.62 3.86 -4.57
C ALA A 94 -6.00 2.46 -4.49
N GLU A 95 -4.72 2.32 -4.86
CA GLU A 95 -3.95 1.07 -4.74
C GLU A 95 -3.81 0.65 -3.28
N ALA A 96 -3.44 1.57 -2.38
CA ALA A 96 -3.32 1.28 -0.96
C ALA A 96 -4.66 0.85 -0.35
N LYS A 97 -5.77 1.48 -0.77
CA LYS A 97 -7.12 1.06 -0.36
C LYS A 97 -7.46 -0.34 -0.87
N ALA A 98 -7.17 -0.64 -2.13
CA ALA A 98 -7.42 -1.96 -2.69
C ALA A 98 -6.63 -3.05 -1.96
N GLU A 99 -5.36 -2.79 -1.62
CA GLU A 99 -4.55 -3.73 -0.86
C GLU A 99 -5.05 -3.87 0.58
N ARG A 100 -5.48 -2.78 1.24
CA ARG A 100 -6.15 -2.85 2.56
C ARG A 100 -7.40 -3.72 2.54
N ASP A 101 -8.26 -3.53 1.55
CA ASP A 101 -9.52 -4.28 1.42
C ASP A 101 -9.22 -5.78 1.21
N LYS A 102 -8.25 -6.09 0.35
CA LYS A 102 -7.78 -7.46 0.11
C LYS A 102 -7.20 -8.11 1.37
N LEU A 103 -6.32 -7.41 2.10
CA LEU A 103 -5.74 -7.93 3.35
C LEU A 103 -6.80 -8.10 4.43
N THR A 104 -7.79 -7.20 4.49
CA THR A 104 -8.92 -7.32 5.43
C THR A 104 -9.75 -8.56 5.13
N GLN A 105 -10.03 -8.83 3.85
CA GLN A 105 -10.75 -10.04 3.46
C GLN A 105 -9.93 -11.31 3.79
N GLN A 106 -8.63 -11.32 3.48
CA GLN A 106 -7.76 -12.45 3.84
C GLN A 106 -7.73 -12.69 5.34
N TRP A 107 -7.64 -11.62 6.13
CA TRP A 107 -7.72 -11.71 7.59
C TRP A 107 -9.04 -12.35 8.05
N MET A 108 -10.18 -11.94 7.50
CA MET A 108 -11.49 -12.50 7.84
C MET A 108 -11.57 -13.98 7.51
N ASP A 109 -11.11 -14.39 6.32
CA ASP A 109 -11.13 -15.78 5.88
C ASP A 109 -10.24 -16.66 6.77
N LEU A 110 -9.00 -16.22 7.03
CA LEU A 110 -8.06 -16.92 7.91
C LEU A 110 -8.60 -17.00 9.35
N SER A 111 -9.16 -15.91 9.88
CA SER A 111 -9.74 -15.86 11.22
C SER A 111 -10.94 -16.81 11.38
N ALA A 112 -11.69 -17.06 10.31
CA ALA A 112 -12.81 -17.99 10.32
C ALA A 112 -12.36 -19.46 10.27
N GLU A 113 -11.28 -19.77 9.53
CA GLU A 113 -10.87 -21.14 9.25
C GLU A 113 -9.77 -21.68 10.16
N LEU A 114 -8.79 -20.85 10.55
CA LEU A 114 -7.66 -21.27 11.37
C LEU A 114 -8.05 -21.89 12.71
N PRO A 115 -8.97 -21.30 13.52
CA PRO A 115 -9.39 -21.92 14.78
C PRO A 115 -9.95 -23.33 14.57
N LYS A 116 -10.74 -23.55 13.51
CA LYS A 116 -11.31 -24.86 13.17
C LYS A 116 -10.23 -25.88 12.82
N MET A 117 -9.19 -25.46 12.08
CA MET A 117 -8.05 -26.32 11.75
C MET A 117 -7.29 -26.73 13.02
N VAL A 118 -6.99 -25.77 13.89
CA VAL A 118 -6.30 -26.00 15.17
C VAL A 118 -7.09 -26.96 16.07
N GLU A 119 -8.41 -26.77 16.20
CA GLU A 119 -9.28 -27.65 16.97
C GLU A 119 -9.27 -29.09 16.43
N ARG A 120 -9.37 -29.27 15.11
CA ARG A 120 -9.33 -30.59 14.47
C ARG A 120 -7.99 -31.29 14.68
N ILE A 121 -6.88 -30.55 14.60
CA ILE A 121 -5.54 -31.06 14.88
C ILE A 121 -5.44 -31.51 16.34
N GLN A 122 -5.86 -30.66 17.27
CA GLN A 122 -5.85 -30.95 18.70
C GLN A 122 -6.66 -32.21 19.02
N ALA A 123 -7.90 -32.30 18.53
CA ALA A 123 -8.76 -33.46 18.73
C ALA A 123 -8.14 -34.76 18.20
N ARG A 124 -7.45 -34.71 17.05
CA ARG A 124 -6.75 -35.88 16.50
C ARG A 124 -5.52 -36.27 17.32
N LEU A 125 -4.75 -35.31 17.82
CA LEU A 125 -3.61 -35.56 18.70
C LEU A 125 -4.05 -36.17 20.03
N ASP A 126 -5.17 -35.71 20.59
CA ASP A 126 -5.73 -36.23 21.84
C ASP A 126 -6.26 -37.65 21.66
N ALA A 127 -6.99 -37.92 20.55
CA ALA A 127 -7.45 -39.26 20.21
C ALA A 127 -6.28 -40.26 20.04
N ILE A 128 -5.17 -39.84 19.42
CA ILE A 128 -3.96 -40.68 19.31
C ILE A 128 -3.31 -40.90 20.68
N SER A 129 -3.23 -39.85 21.51
CA SER A 129 -2.59 -39.92 22.83
C SER A 129 -3.36 -40.78 23.83
N GLY A 130 -4.69 -40.84 23.71
CA GLY A 130 -5.56 -41.71 24.52
C GLY A 130 -5.59 -43.17 24.06
N SER A 131 -5.06 -43.49 22.87
CA SER A 131 -5.03 -44.86 22.35
C SER A 131 -3.84 -45.66 22.88
N ARG A 132 -4.05 -46.94 23.23
CA ARG A 132 -2.97 -47.87 23.60
C ARG A 132 -2.04 -48.25 22.42
N LYS A 133 -2.47 -48.04 21.17
CA LYS A 133 -1.71 -48.33 19.95
C LYS A 133 -1.78 -47.15 18.99
N LEU A 134 -0.64 -46.83 18.36
CA LEU A 134 -0.61 -45.82 17.29
C LEU A 134 -1.33 -46.33 16.03
N PRO A 135 -2.00 -45.45 15.26
CA PRO A 135 -2.45 -45.78 13.92
C PRO A 135 -1.32 -46.33 13.05
N ALA A 136 -1.63 -47.25 12.13
CA ALA A 136 -0.62 -48.00 11.37
C ALA A 136 0.31 -47.13 10.50
N ASP A 137 -0.16 -45.95 10.09
CA ASP A 137 0.56 -44.95 9.31
C ASP A 137 1.32 -43.91 10.16
N MET A 138 1.20 -44.01 11.49
CA MET A 138 1.71 -43.06 12.49
C MET A 138 2.95 -43.59 13.21
N THR A 139 3.97 -42.74 13.34
CA THR A 139 5.18 -43.02 14.12
C THR A 139 5.35 -42.03 15.25
N ARG A 140 6.16 -42.36 16.27
CA ARG A 140 6.49 -41.42 17.34
C ARG A 140 7.12 -40.11 16.81
N LYS A 141 7.94 -40.20 15.75
CA LYS A 141 8.52 -39.04 15.08
C LYS A 141 7.44 -38.16 14.44
N LYS A 142 6.53 -38.75 13.66
CA LYS A 142 5.40 -38.02 13.05
C LYS A 142 4.51 -37.37 14.10
N LEU A 143 4.23 -38.07 15.20
CA LEU A 143 3.44 -37.53 16.31
C LEU A 143 4.14 -36.33 16.99
N ALA A 144 5.44 -36.42 17.24
CA ALA A 144 6.21 -35.30 17.78
C ALA A 144 6.25 -34.11 16.81
N GLN A 145 6.43 -34.36 15.52
CA GLN A 145 6.36 -33.33 14.48
C GLN A 145 4.99 -32.66 14.42
N ALA A 146 3.89 -33.43 14.53
CA ALA A 146 2.55 -32.89 14.55
C ALA A 146 2.27 -32.01 15.78
N ARG A 147 2.77 -32.41 16.96
CA ARG A 147 2.68 -31.58 18.17
C ARG A 147 3.45 -30.27 18.00
N SER A 148 4.69 -30.33 17.52
CA SER A 148 5.49 -29.13 17.25
C SER A 148 4.85 -28.23 16.20
N GLY A 149 4.22 -28.80 15.16
CA GLY A 149 3.51 -28.05 14.14
C GLY A 149 2.25 -27.36 14.67
N LEU A 150 1.51 -28.00 15.60
CA LEU A 150 0.39 -27.37 16.28
C LEU A 150 0.84 -26.19 17.15
N GLU A 151 1.93 -26.34 17.92
CA GLU A 151 2.43 -25.26 18.76
C GLU A 151 2.94 -24.06 17.93
N ALA A 152 3.65 -24.32 16.82
CA ALA A 152 4.04 -23.27 15.89
C ALA A 152 2.82 -22.54 15.27
N ALA A 153 1.77 -23.30 14.89
CA ALA A 153 0.54 -22.69 14.38
C ALA A 153 -0.15 -21.80 15.42
N LYS A 154 -0.16 -22.21 16.70
CA LYS A 154 -0.71 -21.40 17.80
C LYS A 154 0.12 -20.14 18.03
N GLU A 155 1.44 -20.25 18.03
CA GLU A 155 2.35 -19.12 18.22
C GLU A 155 2.16 -18.05 17.13
N ASP A 156 2.18 -18.47 15.86
CA ASP A 156 1.98 -17.55 14.74
C ASP A 156 0.55 -16.96 14.75
N TRP A 157 -0.46 -17.72 15.17
CA TRP A 157 -1.82 -17.21 15.33
C TRP A 157 -1.95 -16.18 16.46
N THR A 158 -1.22 -16.36 17.57
CA THR A 158 -1.15 -15.36 18.63
C THR A 158 -0.47 -14.09 18.13
N ARG A 159 0.68 -14.21 17.44
CA ARG A 159 1.38 -13.07 16.83
C ARG A 159 0.47 -12.32 15.85
N ALA A 160 -0.25 -13.06 15.01
CA ALA A 160 -1.22 -12.50 14.08
C ALA A 160 -2.29 -11.64 14.78
N GLN A 161 -2.84 -12.09 15.91
CA GLN A 161 -3.81 -11.33 16.69
C GLN A 161 -3.19 -10.06 17.32
N GLU A 162 -1.96 -10.16 17.82
CA GLU A 162 -1.24 -9.02 18.40
C GLU A 162 -0.94 -7.95 17.34
N ASP A 163 -0.45 -8.36 16.16
CA ASP A 163 -0.21 -7.46 15.04
C ASP A 163 -1.52 -6.80 14.57
N GLN A 164 -2.62 -7.57 14.49
CA GLN A 164 -3.93 -7.02 14.12
C GLN A 164 -4.43 -5.98 15.13
N GLN A 165 -4.33 -6.26 16.43
CA GLN A 165 -4.72 -5.33 17.50
C GLN A 165 -3.86 -4.07 17.51
N SER A 166 -2.60 -4.17 17.08
CA SER A 166 -1.68 -3.03 16.93
C SER A 166 -1.84 -2.25 15.61
N GLY A 167 -2.79 -2.64 14.76
CA GLY A 167 -3.07 -1.99 13.48
C GLY A 167 -2.14 -2.38 12.33
N LYS A 168 -1.28 -3.39 12.52
CA LYS A 168 -0.31 -3.90 11.54
C LYS A 168 -0.94 -5.00 10.69
N LEU A 169 -1.89 -4.63 9.83
CA LEU A 169 -2.70 -5.58 9.10
C LEU A 169 -1.88 -6.49 8.17
N ALA A 170 -0.83 -5.97 7.51
CA ALA A 170 0.00 -6.75 6.61
C ALA A 170 0.79 -7.84 7.36
N GLU A 171 1.37 -7.48 8.50
CA GLU A 171 2.10 -8.38 9.40
C GLU A 171 1.16 -9.41 10.02
N ALA A 172 -0.04 -8.99 10.43
CA ALA A 172 -1.08 -9.87 10.97
C ALA A 172 -1.47 -10.96 9.98
N VAL A 173 -1.74 -10.57 8.72
CA VAL A 173 -2.06 -11.51 7.65
C VAL A 173 -0.88 -12.44 7.35
N ALA A 174 0.35 -11.92 7.29
CA ALA A 174 1.53 -12.73 7.06
C ALA A 174 1.73 -13.81 8.14
N ALA A 175 1.55 -13.46 9.42
CA ALA A 175 1.60 -14.40 10.53
C ALA A 175 0.43 -15.41 10.49
N ALA A 176 -0.79 -14.98 10.12
CA ALA A 176 -1.93 -15.89 9.97
C ALA A 176 -1.71 -16.89 8.81
N VAL A 177 -1.12 -16.47 7.69
CA VAL A 177 -0.73 -17.38 6.59
C VAL A 177 0.33 -18.38 7.04
N ALA A 178 1.30 -17.96 7.87
CA ALA A 178 2.27 -18.89 8.45
C ALA A 178 1.58 -19.94 9.35
N ALA A 179 0.65 -19.50 10.21
CA ALA A 179 -0.17 -20.39 11.04
C ALA A 179 -0.99 -21.39 10.22
N GLU A 180 -1.55 -20.96 9.07
CA GLU A 180 -2.26 -21.84 8.13
C GLU A 180 -1.30 -22.87 7.54
N GLY A 181 -0.12 -22.44 7.09
CA GLY A 181 0.91 -23.33 6.57
C GLY A 181 1.33 -24.40 7.58
N HIS A 182 1.50 -24.04 8.85
CA HIS A 182 1.77 -24.99 9.93
C HIS A 182 0.60 -25.94 10.18
N SER A 183 -0.63 -25.43 10.18
CA SER A 183 -1.85 -26.22 10.36
C SER A 183 -2.05 -27.23 9.24
N VAL A 184 -1.96 -26.81 7.98
CA VAL A 184 -2.09 -27.68 6.80
C VAL A 184 -1.04 -28.78 6.78
N LYS A 185 0.23 -28.45 7.07
CA LYS A 185 1.30 -29.45 7.18
C LYS A 185 1.00 -30.47 8.29
N THR A 186 0.53 -30.00 9.43
CA THR A 186 0.20 -30.85 10.58
C THR A 186 -1.00 -31.77 10.29
N MET A 187 -2.05 -31.24 9.65
CA MET A 187 -3.21 -32.02 9.20
C MET A 187 -2.78 -33.15 8.26
N LYS A 188 -1.89 -32.88 7.29
CA LYS A 188 -1.34 -33.91 6.39
C LYS A 188 -0.56 -34.99 7.15
N ILE A 189 0.26 -34.62 8.14
CA ILE A 189 0.99 -35.59 8.98
C ILE A 189 0.00 -36.50 9.74
N LEU A 190 -1.12 -35.94 10.19
CA LEU A 190 -2.15 -36.63 10.97
C LEU A 190 -3.19 -37.38 10.13
N GLY A 191 -3.09 -37.33 8.80
CA GLY A 191 -4.05 -37.94 7.88
C GLY A 191 -5.42 -37.27 7.87
N LEU A 192 -5.48 -35.98 8.22
CA LEU A 192 -6.70 -35.18 8.19
C LEU A 192 -6.87 -34.52 6.81
N ALA A 193 -8.10 -34.54 6.28
CA ALA A 193 -8.44 -33.82 5.06
C ALA A 193 -8.31 -32.30 5.26
N VAL A 194 -7.68 -31.58 4.33
CA VAL A 194 -7.59 -30.11 4.34
C VAL A 194 -8.84 -29.58 3.65
N SER A 195 -9.59 -28.68 4.29
CA SER A 195 -10.89 -28.20 3.78
C SER A 195 -10.79 -27.34 2.50
N ASN A 196 -9.57 -26.97 2.07
CA ASN A 196 -9.33 -26.11 0.90
C ASN A 196 -9.31 -26.86 -0.44
N ASP A 197 -10.02 -27.98 -0.58
CA ASP A 197 -10.33 -28.55 -1.90
C ASP A 197 -11.50 -27.76 -2.53
N LYS A 198 -11.31 -26.44 -2.68
CA LYS A 198 -12.15 -25.61 -3.53
C LYS A 198 -11.55 -25.72 -4.93
N PRO A 199 -12.30 -26.19 -5.95
CA PRO A 199 -11.76 -26.24 -7.30
C PRO A 199 -11.36 -24.82 -7.70
N MET A 200 -10.12 -24.69 -8.20
CA MET A 200 -9.65 -23.49 -8.89
C MET A 200 -10.57 -23.16 -10.08
#